data_AF-A0AAE3ZBE2-F1
#
_entry.id   AF-A0AAE3ZBE2-F1
#
_cell.length_a   1.000
_cell.length_b   1.000
_cell.length_c   1.000
_cell.angle_alpha   90.00
_cell.angle_beta   90.00
_cell.angle_gamma   90.00
#
_symmetry.space_group_name_H-M   'P 1'
#
loop_
_entity.id
_entity.type
_entity.pdbx_description
1 polymer ?
#
loop_
_entity_poly.entity_id
_entity_poly.type
_entity_poly.pdbx_seq_one_letter_code
_entity_poly.pdbx_strand_id
1 'polypeptide(L)' 'MSEDVRASDAEREAVVERLQRALSQGRLSVAECDERIASAYASTTRGELAVLTRDLPGNLW' A
#
# COMPACT_ATOMS: atom_id res chain seq x y z
N MET A 1 7.85 -17.15 1.76
CA MET A 1 7.34 -17.98 0.65
C MET A 1 5.95 -17.54 0.17
N SER A 2 5.57 -16.25 0.28
CA SER A 2 4.29 -15.76 -0.24
C SER A 2 4.43 -14.45 -1.03
N GLU A 3 5.67 -14.01 -1.26
CA GLU A 3 5.98 -12.77 -1.97
C GLU A 3 5.66 -12.90 -3.46
N ASP A 4 5.86 -14.07 -4.06
CA ASP A 4 5.51 -14.35 -5.47
C ASP A 4 4.02 -14.63 -5.72
N VAL A 5 3.19 -14.62 -4.67
CA VAL A 5 1.74 -14.85 -4.82
C VAL A 5 1.14 -13.63 -5.50
N ARG A 6 0.34 -13.86 -6.55
CA ARG A 6 -0.36 -12.77 -7.24
C ARG A 6 -1.29 -12.02 -6.31
N ALA A 7 -1.21 -10.70 -6.36
CA ALA A 7 -2.12 -9.80 -5.67
C ALA A 7 -3.49 -9.79 -6.37
N SER A 8 -4.53 -10.00 -5.58
CA SER A 8 -5.92 -9.75 -5.96
C SER A 8 -6.24 -8.25 -5.96
N ASP A 9 -7.35 -7.87 -6.60
CA ASP A 9 -7.82 -6.49 -6.57
C ASP A 9 -8.18 -6.02 -5.15
N ALA A 10 -8.80 -6.90 -4.34
CA ALA A 10 -9.12 -6.60 -2.95
C ALA A 10 -7.86 -6.30 -2.11
N GLU A 11 -6.73 -6.97 -2.40
CA GLU A 11 -5.47 -6.70 -1.72
C GLU A 11 -4.84 -5.38 -2.16
N ARG A 12 -4.95 -5.03 -3.46
CA ARG A 12 -4.55 -3.71 -3.96
C ARG A 12 -5.39 -2.61 -3.29
N GLU A 13 -6.69 -2.77 -3.22
CA GLU A 13 -7.61 -1.81 -2.58
C GLU A 13 -7.31 -1.64 -1.08
N ALA A 14 -7.06 -2.73 -0.35
CA ALA A 14 -6.70 -2.65 1.07
C ALA A 14 -5.40 -1.87 1.29
N VAL A 15 -4.42 -1.98 0.38
CA VAL A 15 -3.19 -1.17 0.42
C VAL A 15 -3.50 0.30 0.14
N VAL A 16 -4.34 0.59 -0.87
CA VAL A 16 -4.76 1.97 -1.18
C VAL A 16 -5.47 2.63 0.01
N GLU A 17 -6.39 1.93 0.67
CA GLU A 17 -7.07 2.43 1.87
C GLU A 17 -6.05 2.74 2.99
N ARG A 18 -5.07 1.85 3.19
CA ARG A 18 -4.00 2.07 4.17
C ARG A 18 -3.14 3.29 3.84
N LEU A 19 -2.82 3.51 2.56
CA LEU A 19 -2.07 4.69 2.11
C LEU A 19 -2.86 5.98 2.33
N GLN A 20 -4.16 5.99 1.99
CA GLN A 20 -5.05 7.14 2.24
C GLN A 20 -5.17 7.45 3.73
N ARG A 21 -5.22 6.43 4.59
CA ARG A 21 -5.19 6.61 6.05
C ARG A 21 -3.86 7.18 6.54
N ALA A 22 -2.74 6.78 5.96
CA ALA A 22 -1.45 7.35 6.30
C ALA A 22 -1.34 8.83 5.89
N LEU A 23 -1.90 9.19 4.73
CA LEU A 23 -2.04 10.58 4.28
C LEU A 23 -2.89 11.40 5.26
N SER A 24 -4.07 10.91 5.66
CA SER A 24 -4.95 11.64 6.58
C SER A 24 -4.34 11.83 7.97
N GLN A 25 -3.41 10.97 8.36
CA GLN A 25 -2.61 11.08 9.58
C GLN A 25 -1.34 11.94 9.44
N GLY A 26 -1.08 12.51 8.25
CA GLY A 26 0.10 13.32 7.97
C GLY A 26 1.41 12.55 7.88
N ARG A 27 1.36 11.22 7.69
CA ARG A 27 2.56 10.37 7.54
C ARG A 27 3.07 10.29 6.11
N LEU A 28 2.20 10.59 5.15
CA LEU A 28 2.54 10.77 3.75
C LEU A 28 2.11 12.17 3.33
N SER A 29 2.87 12.79 2.45
CA SER A 29 2.38 13.89 1.64
C SER A 29 1.38 13.39 0.59
N VAL A 30 0.59 14.31 0.02
CA VAL A 30 -0.35 13.99 -1.07
C VAL A 30 0.39 13.34 -2.25
N ALA A 31 1.53 13.92 -2.65
CA ALA A 31 2.34 13.41 -3.75
C ALA A 31 2.85 11.98 -3.49
N GLU A 32 3.39 11.70 -2.30
CA GLU A 32 3.83 10.35 -1.95
C GLU A 32 2.68 9.34 -1.90
N CYS A 33 1.50 9.77 -1.43
CA CYS A 33 0.31 8.92 -1.43
C CYS A 33 -0.12 8.57 -2.85
N ASP A 34 -0.18 9.55 -3.75
CA ASP A 34 -0.59 9.34 -5.15
C ASP A 34 0.39 8.42 -5.89
N GLU A 35 1.70 8.61 -5.73
CA GLU A 35 2.73 7.75 -6.33
C GLU A 35 2.63 6.30 -5.85
N ARG A 36 2.38 6.10 -4.54
CA ARG A 36 2.24 4.77 -3.96
C ARG A 36 0.92 4.11 -4.37
N ILE A 37 -0.17 4.87 -4.50
CA ILE A 37 -1.46 4.35 -5.01
C ILE A 37 -1.30 3.86 -6.46
N ALA A 38 -0.65 4.65 -7.32
CA ALA A 38 -0.35 4.23 -8.69
C ALA A 38 0.50 2.94 -8.71
N SER A 39 1.50 2.86 -7.84
CA SER A 39 2.35 1.67 -7.69
C SER A 39 1.57 0.45 -7.18
N ALA A 40 0.60 0.64 -6.28
CA ALA A 40 -0.25 -0.44 -5.77
C ALA A 40 -1.09 -1.05 -6.91
N TYR A 41 -1.67 -0.23 -7.78
CA TYR A 41 -2.43 -0.72 -8.93
C TYR A 41 -1.55 -1.40 -10.00
N ALA A 42 -0.29 -0.99 -10.14
CA ALA A 42 0.68 -1.65 -11.02
C ALA A 42 1.26 -2.96 -10.45
N SER A 43 1.14 -3.18 -9.13
CA SER A 43 1.69 -4.35 -8.45
C SER A 43 0.96 -5.63 -8.85
N THR A 44 1.74 -6.64 -9.21
CA THR A 44 1.26 -7.97 -9.61
C THR A 44 1.36 -8.98 -8.48
N THR A 45 2.21 -8.74 -7.48
CA THR A 45 2.46 -9.66 -6.38
C THR A 45 2.19 -9.06 -4.99
N ARG A 46 1.94 -9.92 -4.01
CA ARG A 46 1.78 -9.52 -2.60
C ARG A 46 3.08 -8.95 -2.02
N GLY A 47 4.24 -9.41 -2.49
CA GLY A 47 5.54 -8.86 -2.06
C GLY A 47 5.71 -7.40 -2.45
N GLU A 48 5.37 -7.05 -3.70
CA GLU A 48 5.38 -5.67 -4.19
C GLU A 48 4.46 -4.76 -3.34
N LEU A 49 3.25 -5.24 -3.04
CA LEU A 49 2.31 -4.53 -2.17
C LEU A 49 2.84 -4.30 -0.74
N ALA A 50 3.53 -5.28 -0.17
CA ALA A 50 4.10 -5.16 1.17
C ALA A 50 5.18 -4.06 1.24
N VAL A 51 5.98 -3.88 0.18
CA VAL A 51 7.02 -2.85 0.12
C VAL A 51 6.43 -1.44 0.23
N LEU A 52 5.27 -1.19 -0.37
CA LEU A 52 4.62 0.14 -0.40
C LEU A 52 4.16 0.63 0.97
N THR A 53 4.02 -0.27 1.95
CA THR A 53 3.50 0.05 3.29
C THR A 53 4.45 -0.34 4.42
N ARG A 54 5.68 -0.80 4.10
CA ARG A 54 6.62 -1.32 5.11
C ARG A 54 7.07 -0.29 6.15
N ASP A 55 7.10 0.97 5.75
CA ASP A 55 7.46 2.13 6.58
C ASP A 55 6.26 2.73 7.31
N LEU A 56 5.05 2.21 7.05
CA LEU A 56 3.83 2.63 7.68
C LEU A 56 3.46 1.66 8.81
N PRO A 57 2.90 2.14 9.93
CA PRO A 57 2.46 1.26 11.01
C PRO A 57 1.35 0.29 10.54
N GLY A 58 1.43 -0.96 11.00
CA GLY A 58 0.50 -2.05 10.62
C GLY A 58 -0.93 -1.82 11.12
N ASN A 59 -1.07 -1.13 12.24
CA ASN A 59 -2.29 -0.65 12.85
C ASN A 59 -1.90 0.52 13.77
N LEU A 60 -2.67 1.61 13.74
CA LEU A 60 -2.67 2.57 14.83
C LEU A 60 -4.01 2.38 15.52
N TRP A 61 -3.95 1.57 16.58
CA TRP A 61 -5.04 1.11 17.46
C TRP A 61 -5.96 0.05 16.86
#